data_AF-A0A8T0RY32-F1
#
_entry.id   AF-A0A8T0RY32-F1
#
_cell.length_a   1.000
_cell.length_b   1.000
_cell.length_c   1.000
_cell.angle_alpha   90.00
_cell.angle_beta   90.00
_cell.angle_gamma   90.00
#
_symmetry.space_group_name_H-M   'P 1'
#
loop_
_entity.id
_entity.type
_entity.pdbx_description
1 polymer ?
#
loop_
_entity_poly.entity_id
_entity_poly.type
_entity_poly.pdbx_seq_one_letter_code
_entity_poly.pdbx_strand_id
1 'polypeptide(L)'
;MSQVIVSQASVQRCSATVDFLTKDRPFFPSTSNSPELHDFFVNVASEMVGFKNVRDRQPLMGAEDFAFYADAIPSTYYYFVGMYNETRGQQAPHHSPYFTINEDALPYGAAAHAALAARYLLEHQQPAATPDKAKSHDEL
;
A
#
# COMPACT_ATOMS: atom_id res chain seq x y z
N MET A 1 12.47 20.54 11.78
CA MET A 1 13.00 20.17 13.12
C MET A 1 14.41 20.71 13.35
N SER A 2 15.40 20.46 12.48
CA SER A 2 16.78 20.97 12.63
C SER A 2 16.85 22.50 12.73
N GLN A 3 16.11 23.20 11.87
CA GLN A 3 16.05 24.68 11.88
C GLN A 3 15.63 25.24 13.24
N VAL A 4 14.68 24.60 13.92
CA VAL A 4 14.20 25.05 15.24
C VAL A 4 15.29 24.84 16.28
N ILE A 5 15.91 23.67 16.31
CA ILE A 5 16.98 23.32 17.26
C ILE A 5 18.17 24.27 17.12
N VAL A 6 18.65 24.47 15.89
CA VAL A 6 19.81 25.33 15.61
C VAL A 6 19.50 26.79 15.94
N SER A 7 18.32 27.29 15.55
CA SER A 7 17.91 28.66 15.86
C SER A 7 17.80 28.91 17.37
N GLN A 8 17.23 27.96 18.12
CA GLN A 8 17.09 28.08 19.57
C GLN A 8 18.45 28.04 20.30
N ALA A 9 19.39 27.21 19.84
CA ALA A 9 20.75 27.22 20.38
C ALA A 9 21.44 28.57 20.13
N SER A 10 21.29 29.12 18.92
CA SER A 10 21.95 30.36 18.52
C SER A 10 21.52 31.56 19.37
N VAL A 11 20.23 31.71 19.70
CA VAL A 11 19.76 32.84 20.52
C VAL A 11 20.24 32.77 21.98
N GLN A 12 20.66 31.58 22.42
CA GLN A 12 21.29 31.34 23.73
C GLN A 12 22.82 31.38 23.68
N ARG A 13 23.42 31.81 22.55
CA ARG A 13 24.88 31.80 22.33
C ARG A 13 25.50 30.40 22.42
N CYS A 14 24.73 29.38 22.08
CA CYS A 14 25.17 27.98 21.99
C CYS A 14 25.22 27.50 20.54
N SER A 15 25.96 26.43 20.29
CA SER A 15 25.92 25.68 19.04
C SER A 15 25.21 24.34 19.23
N ALA A 16 24.45 23.88 18.23
CA ALA A 16 23.84 22.56 18.21
C ALA A 16 24.14 21.85 16.88
N THR A 17 24.44 20.56 16.95
CA THR A 17 24.53 19.67 15.79
C THR A 17 23.37 18.69 15.85
N VAL A 18 22.67 18.50 14.73
CA VAL A 18 21.53 17.59 14.64
C VAL A 18 21.89 16.50 13.65
N ASP A 19 21.88 15.26 14.13
CA ASP A 19 22.01 14.07 13.30
C ASP A 19 20.67 13.31 13.33
N PHE A 20 20.09 13.10 12.15
CA PHE A 20 18.85 12.34 12.00
C PHE A 20 19.09 10.85 11.79
N LEU A 21 20.34 10.41 11.82
CA LEU A 21 20.76 9.02 11.64
C LEU A 21 20.31 8.41 10.30
N THR A 22 20.01 9.24 9.29
CA THR A 22 19.42 8.77 8.01
C THR A 22 20.34 7.83 7.23
N LYS A 23 21.65 7.87 7.50
CA LYS A 23 22.63 6.96 6.91
C LYS A 23 22.51 5.54 7.46
N ASP A 24 22.28 5.40 8.77
CA ASP A 24 22.24 4.10 9.46
C ASP A 24 20.79 3.59 9.63
N ARG A 25 19.82 4.51 9.65
CA ARG A 25 18.40 4.28 9.85
C ARG A 25 17.60 5.22 8.95
N PRO A 26 17.41 4.86 7.67
CA PRO A 26 16.60 5.66 6.77
C PRO A 26 15.16 5.74 7.28
N PHE A 27 14.50 6.87 7.03
CA PHE A 27 13.09 7.01 7.34
C PHE A 27 12.24 6.11 6.44
N PHE A 28 11.15 5.60 6.99
CA PHE A 28 10.09 5.01 6.18
C PHE A 28 9.41 6.13 5.39
N PRO A 29 9.35 6.04 4.05
CA PRO A 29 8.55 6.98 3.28
C PRO A 29 7.06 6.84 3.64
N SER A 30 6.25 7.83 3.28
CA SER A 30 4.81 7.70 3.41
C SER A 30 4.29 6.67 2.41
N THR A 31 3.43 5.74 2.85
CA THR A 31 2.72 4.86 1.91
C THR A 31 1.69 5.68 1.13
N SER A 32 1.96 5.92 -0.15
CA SER A 32 1.08 6.69 -1.03
C SER A 32 0.48 5.78 -2.09
N ASN A 33 -0.84 5.80 -2.22
CA ASN A 33 -1.53 5.09 -3.29
C ASN A 33 -1.57 5.98 -4.54
N SER A 34 -1.20 5.43 -5.69
CA SER A 34 -1.42 6.06 -7.00
C SER A 34 -2.92 6.33 -7.21
N PRO A 35 -3.34 7.55 -7.60
CA PRO A 35 -4.74 7.86 -7.85
C PRO A 35 -5.40 6.94 -8.89
N GLU A 36 -4.69 6.63 -9.97
CA GLU A 36 -5.22 5.82 -11.09
C GLU A 36 -5.52 4.38 -10.66
N LEU A 37 -4.57 3.78 -9.94
CA LEU A 37 -4.70 2.42 -9.44
C LEU A 37 -5.66 2.37 -8.22
N HIS A 38 -5.84 3.48 -7.50
CA HIS A 38 -6.88 3.63 -6.47
C HIS A 38 -8.27 3.60 -7.06
N ASP A 39 -8.51 4.37 -8.11
CA ASP A 39 -9.80 4.37 -8.81
C ASP A 39 -10.10 2.99 -9.38
N PHE A 40 -9.10 2.31 -9.95
CA PHE A 40 -9.22 0.91 -10.38
C PHE A 40 -9.60 -0.03 -9.22
N PHE A 41 -8.92 0.08 -8.07
CA PHE A 41 -9.25 -0.68 -6.88
C PHE A 41 -10.70 -0.45 -6.43
N VAL A 42 -11.13 0.81 -6.33
CA VAL A 42 -12.48 1.18 -5.90
C VAL A 42 -13.53 0.58 -6.82
N ASN A 43 -13.32 0.61 -8.14
CA ASN A 43 -14.22 0.02 -9.11
C ASN A 43 -14.34 -1.50 -8.93
N VAL A 44 -13.20 -2.21 -8.92
CA VAL A 44 -13.19 -3.68 -8.77
C VAL A 44 -13.79 -4.10 -7.42
N ALA A 45 -13.40 -3.45 -6.33
CA ALA A 45 -13.94 -3.75 -5.00
C ALA A 45 -15.46 -3.46 -4.93
N SER A 46 -15.92 -2.37 -5.53
CA SER A 46 -17.34 -2.00 -5.53
C SER A 46 -18.20 -2.98 -6.33
N GLU A 47 -17.69 -3.55 -7.43
CA GLU A 47 -18.36 -4.64 -8.15
C GLU A 47 -18.53 -5.89 -7.29
N MET A 48 -17.54 -6.17 -6.41
CA MET A 48 -17.52 -7.38 -5.59
C MET A 48 -18.37 -7.28 -4.33
N VAL A 49 -18.26 -6.18 -3.59
CA VAL A 49 -18.90 -6.00 -2.28
C VAL A 49 -20.01 -4.96 -2.27
N GLY A 50 -20.23 -4.26 -3.38
CA GLY A 50 -21.20 -3.18 -3.51
C GLY A 50 -20.64 -1.82 -3.06
N PHE A 51 -21.01 -0.76 -3.77
CA PHE A 51 -20.52 0.62 -3.55
C PHE A 51 -20.63 1.14 -2.11
N LYS A 52 -21.64 0.69 -1.34
CA LYS A 52 -21.83 1.14 0.06
C LYS A 52 -20.81 0.55 1.04
N ASN A 53 -20.12 -0.50 0.63
CA ASN A 53 -19.17 -1.26 1.44
C ASN A 53 -17.71 -0.91 1.14
N VAL A 54 -17.46 -0.08 0.13
CA VAL A 54 -16.16 0.55 -0.12
C VAL A 54 -16.22 1.97 0.41
N ARG A 55 -15.24 2.37 1.23
CA ARG A 55 -15.22 3.68 1.90
C ARG A 55 -13.83 4.27 1.89
N ASP A 56 -13.76 5.57 1.68
CA ASP A 56 -12.51 6.31 1.87
C ASP A 56 -12.06 6.24 3.32
N ARG A 57 -10.75 6.08 3.49
CA ARG A 57 -10.10 6.09 4.79
C ARG A 57 -9.31 7.36 4.95
N GLN A 58 -9.40 7.95 6.14
CA GLN A 58 -8.52 9.04 6.51
C GLN A 58 -7.08 8.55 6.62
N PRO A 59 -6.07 9.40 6.29
CA PRO A 59 -4.67 9.06 6.48
C PRO A 59 -4.37 8.61 7.90
N LEU A 60 -3.49 7.61 8.03
CA LEU A 60 -3.05 7.07 9.30
C LEU A 60 -1.60 7.44 9.55
N MET A 61 -1.24 7.73 10.80
CA MET A 61 0.13 8.00 11.24
C MET A 61 0.93 6.72 11.56
N GLY A 62 0.44 5.56 11.12
CA GLY A 62 1.15 4.29 11.24
C GLY A 62 2.36 4.24 10.30
N ALA A 63 3.35 3.42 10.65
CA ALA A 63 4.46 3.09 9.76
C ALA A 63 4.18 1.77 9.05
N GLU A 64 4.40 1.75 7.75
CA GLU A 64 4.17 0.61 6.87
C GLU A 64 5.33 0.49 5.87
N ASP A 65 5.94 -0.67 5.78
CA ASP A 65 7.14 -0.88 4.96
C ASP A 65 6.80 -1.06 3.47
N PHE A 66 5.52 -1.32 3.16
CA PHE A 66 5.01 -1.26 1.80
C PHE A 66 5.29 0.09 1.11
N ALA A 67 5.49 1.16 1.89
CA ALA A 67 5.88 2.47 1.39
C ALA A 67 7.11 2.42 0.46
N PHE A 68 8.07 1.53 0.68
CA PHE A 68 9.24 1.41 -0.20
C PHE A 68 8.89 0.88 -1.59
N TYR A 69 7.91 -0.03 -1.71
CA TYR A 69 7.40 -0.45 -3.01
C TYR A 69 6.60 0.67 -3.67
N ALA A 70 5.79 1.39 -2.88
CA ALA A 70 4.99 2.49 -3.37
C ALA A 70 5.81 3.70 -3.87
N ASP A 71 7.00 3.90 -3.31
CA ASP A 71 7.94 4.94 -3.76
C ASP A 71 8.68 4.55 -5.05
N ALA A 72 8.91 3.25 -5.26
CA ALA A 72 9.65 2.74 -6.42
C ALA A 72 8.79 2.57 -7.69
N ILE A 73 7.52 2.17 -7.53
CA ILE A 73 6.60 1.91 -8.64
C ILE A 73 5.19 2.41 -8.31
N PRO A 74 4.39 2.83 -9.31
CA PRO A 74 2.97 3.12 -9.08
C PRO A 74 2.30 1.93 -8.39
N SER A 75 1.70 2.18 -7.23
CA SER A 75 1.10 1.13 -6.40
C SER A 75 -0.24 1.57 -5.83
N THR A 76 -1.16 0.64 -5.64
CA THR A 76 -2.38 0.86 -4.82
C THR A 76 -2.67 -0.37 -3.97
N TYR A 77 -1.60 -1.00 -3.51
CA TYR A 77 -1.74 -2.22 -2.75
C TYR A 77 -2.23 -1.95 -1.32
N TYR A 78 -2.09 -0.72 -0.82
CA TYR A 78 -2.45 -0.44 0.56
C TYR A 78 -3.93 -0.13 0.70
N TYR A 79 -4.71 -1.18 1.01
CA TYR A 79 -6.11 -1.09 1.39
C TYR A 79 -6.38 -1.90 2.65
N PHE A 80 -7.48 -1.58 3.32
CA PHE A 80 -7.90 -2.28 4.52
C PHE A 80 -9.15 -3.12 4.25
N VAL A 81 -9.16 -4.34 4.79
CA VAL A 81 -10.39 -5.14 4.87
C VAL A 81 -11.01 -4.90 6.25
N GLY A 82 -12.26 -4.46 6.27
CA GLY A 82 -13.00 -4.24 7.51
C GLY A 82 -13.23 -5.55 8.24
N MET A 83 -12.95 -5.57 9.55
CA MET A 83 -13.11 -6.75 10.40
C MET A 83 -14.31 -6.66 11.35
N TYR A 84 -15.04 -5.53 11.32
CA TYR A 84 -16.18 -5.29 12.21
C TYR A 84 -17.22 -6.41 12.08
N ASN A 85 -17.72 -6.88 13.22
CA ASN A 85 -18.75 -7.90 13.29
C ASN A 85 -19.78 -7.45 14.33
N GLU A 86 -21.07 -7.40 13.97
CA GLU A 86 -22.13 -6.95 14.89
C GLU A 86 -22.22 -7.78 16.17
N THR A 87 -21.95 -9.09 16.08
CA THR A 87 -22.02 -10.00 17.24
C THR A 87 -20.85 -9.87 18.19
N ARG A 88 -19.65 -9.54 17.68
CA ARG A 88 -18.41 -9.43 18.46
C ARG A 88 -18.03 -7.98 18.78
N GLY A 89 -18.69 -7.02 18.14
CA GLY A 89 -18.41 -5.60 18.24
C GLY A 89 -17.07 -5.21 17.62
N GLN A 90 -16.57 -4.05 18.05
CA GLN A 90 -15.28 -3.50 17.63
C GLN A 90 -14.14 -4.33 18.22
N GLN A 91 -13.23 -4.81 17.37
CA GLN A 91 -12.02 -5.49 17.80
C GLN A 91 -11.03 -4.51 18.44
N ALA A 92 -10.19 -5.04 19.34
CA ALA A 92 -9.06 -4.31 19.89
C ALA A 92 -8.12 -3.82 18.75
N PRO A 93 -7.43 -2.69 18.92
CA PRO A 93 -6.58 -2.13 17.88
C PRO A 93 -5.37 -3.02 17.57
N HIS A 94 -4.73 -2.77 16.43
CA HIS A 94 -3.44 -3.38 16.10
C HIS A 94 -2.43 -3.16 17.24
N HIS A 95 -1.58 -4.15 17.49
CA HIS A 95 -0.61 -4.21 18.61
C HIS A 95 -1.20 -4.40 20.02
N SER A 96 -2.52 -4.51 20.18
CA SER A 96 -3.11 -4.91 21.47
C SER A 96 -2.87 -6.41 21.73
N PRO A 97 -2.57 -6.85 22.97
CA PRO A 97 -2.54 -8.28 23.33
C PRO A 97 -3.92 -8.94 23.23
N TYR A 98 -5.00 -8.15 23.15
CA TYR A 98 -6.37 -8.61 22.96
C TYR A 98 -6.83 -8.55 21.50
N PHE A 99 -5.91 -8.26 20.57
CA PHE A 99 -6.22 -8.26 19.14
C PHE A 99 -6.70 -9.65 18.70
N THR A 100 -7.82 -9.67 17.98
CA THR A 100 -8.40 -10.91 17.43
C THR A 100 -8.79 -10.68 15.99
N ILE A 101 -8.77 -11.75 15.21
CA ILE A 101 -9.14 -11.71 13.79
C ILE A 101 -10.58 -12.17 13.62
N ASN A 102 -11.37 -11.40 12.86
CA ASN A 102 -12.63 -11.88 12.33
C ASN A 102 -12.34 -12.69 11.05
N GLU A 103 -12.31 -14.01 11.17
CA GLU A 103 -11.95 -14.90 10.05
C GLU A 103 -12.97 -14.87 8.90
N ASP A 104 -14.21 -14.44 9.17
CA ASP A 104 -15.23 -14.21 8.14
C ASP A 104 -14.80 -13.13 7.12
N ALA A 105 -13.84 -12.28 7.47
CA ALA A 105 -13.28 -11.26 6.58
C ALA A 105 -12.24 -11.82 5.59
N LEU A 106 -11.64 -12.98 5.87
CA LEU A 106 -10.54 -13.55 5.08
C LEU A 106 -10.92 -13.82 3.60
N PRO A 107 -12.12 -14.38 3.28
CA PRO A 107 -12.51 -14.61 1.90
C PRO A 107 -12.57 -13.32 1.07
N TYR A 108 -12.96 -12.19 1.68
CA TYR A 108 -13.02 -10.90 1.00
C TYR A 108 -11.61 -10.41 0.62
N GLY A 109 -10.65 -10.51 1.54
CA GLY A 109 -9.26 -10.14 1.27
C GLY A 109 -8.63 -10.98 0.17
N ALA A 110 -8.86 -12.30 0.21
CA ALA A 110 -8.36 -13.25 -0.80
C ALA A 110 -8.99 -13.01 -2.17
N ALA A 111 -10.32 -12.88 -2.23
CA ALA A 111 -11.03 -12.63 -3.47
C ALA A 111 -10.62 -11.27 -4.07
N ALA A 112 -10.49 -10.22 -3.26
CA ALA A 112 -10.10 -8.90 -3.73
C ALA A 112 -8.70 -8.93 -4.38
N HIS A 113 -7.71 -9.57 -3.73
CA HIS A 113 -6.37 -9.73 -4.32
C HIS A 113 -6.42 -10.46 -5.66
N ALA A 114 -7.14 -11.60 -5.72
CA ALA A 114 -7.26 -12.38 -6.94
C ALA A 114 -7.95 -11.60 -8.07
N ALA A 115 -9.04 -10.90 -7.76
CA ALA A 115 -9.79 -10.11 -8.71
C ALA A 115 -8.98 -8.92 -9.25
N LEU A 116 -8.29 -8.17 -8.37
CA LEU A 116 -7.44 -7.05 -8.76
C LEU A 116 -6.35 -7.50 -9.71
N ALA A 117 -5.62 -8.57 -9.36
CA ALA A 117 -4.55 -9.10 -10.19
C ALA A 117 -5.08 -9.59 -11.55
N ALA A 118 -6.15 -10.40 -11.55
CA ALA A 118 -6.72 -10.93 -12.78
C ALA A 118 -7.25 -9.84 -13.71
N ARG A 119 -8.01 -8.88 -13.17
CA ARG A 119 -8.58 -7.76 -13.95
C ARG A 119 -7.48 -6.85 -14.49
N TYR A 120 -6.50 -6.50 -13.65
CA TYR A 120 -5.38 -5.67 -14.07
C TYR A 120 -4.63 -6.30 -15.25
N LEU A 121 -4.30 -7.59 -15.15
CA LEU A 121 -3.63 -8.31 -16.22
C LEU A 121 -4.48 -8.41 -17.49
N LEU A 122 -5.78 -8.69 -17.38
CA LEU A 122 -6.68 -8.77 -18.54
C LEU A 122 -6.83 -7.42 -19.26
N GLU A 123 -6.88 -6.32 -18.51
CA GLU A 123 -7.02 -4.97 -19.06
C GLU A 123 -5.70 -4.41 -19.62
N HIS A 124 -4.56 -4.88 -19.13
CA HIS A 124 -3.22 -4.44 -19.52
C HIS A 124 -2.41 -5.51 -20.27
N GLN A 125 -3.08 -6.50 -20.87
CA GLN A 125 -2.41 -7.44 -21.76
C GLN A 125 -1.75 -6.67 -22.90
N GLN A 126 -0.42 -6.70 -22.96
CA GLN A 126 0.27 -6.35 -24.20
C GLN A 126 -0.14 -7.36 -25.28
N PRO A 127 -0.39 -6.93 -26.53
CA PRO A 127 -0.61 -7.87 -27.62
C PRO A 127 0.56 -8.86 -27.64
N ALA A 128 0.24 -10.16 -27.62
CA ALA A 128 1.24 -11.21 -27.65
C ALA A 128 2.26 -10.90 -28.74
N ALA A 129 3.56 -10.87 -28.37
CA ALA A 129 4.62 -10.75 -29.34
C ALA A 129 4.39 -11.81 -30.43
N THR A 130 4.21 -11.35 -31.66
CA THR A 130 4.03 -12.24 -32.80
C THR A 130 5.24 -13.17 -32.84
N PRO A 131 5.07 -14.51 -32.88
CA PRO A 131 6.22 -15.39 -32.97
C PRO A 131 6.98 -15.04 -34.25
N ASP A 132 8.23 -14.63 -34.07
CA ASP A 132 9.11 -14.25 -35.16
C ASP A 132 9.29 -15.47 -36.08
N LYS A 133 8.67 -15.44 -37.26
CA LYS A 133 8.90 -16.43 -38.32
C LYS A 133 10.28 -16.18 -38.93
N ALA A 134 11.34 -16.42 -38.18
CA ALA A 134 12.70 -16.41 -38.72
C ALA A 134 13.64 -17.26 -37.86
N LYS A 135 13.79 -18.52 -38.30
CA LYS A 135 14.99 -19.40 -38.24
C LYS A 135 14.61 -20.83 -37.83
N SER A 136 13.97 -21.54 -38.76
CA SER A 136 14.32 -22.94 -38.99
C SER A 136 15.56 -22.90 -39.89
N HIS A 137 16.72 -23.13 -39.29
CA HIS A 137 17.86 -23.65 -40.03
C HIS A 137 17.75 -25.17 -39.92
N ASP A 138 17.20 -25.79 -40.95
CA ASP A 138 17.49 -27.18 -41.25
C ASP A 138 18.88 -27.20 -41.91
N GLU A 139 19.87 -27.75 -41.20
CA GLU A 139 21.11 -28.19 -41.83
C GLU A 139 21.02 -29.70 -42.07
N LEU A 140 21.15 -30.05 -43.35
CA LEU A 140 21.62 -31.35 -43.85
C LEU A 140 23.11 -31.53 -43.51
#